data_AF-A5HC40-F1
#
_entry.id   AF-A5HC40-F1
#
_cell.length_a   1.000
_cell.length_b   1.000
_cell.length_c   1.000
_cell.angle_alpha   90.00
_cell.angle_beta   90.00
_cell.angle_gamma   90.00
#
_symmetry.space_group_name_H-M   'P 1'
#
loop_
_entity.id
_entity.type
_entity.pdbx_description
1 polymer ?
#
loop_
_entity_poly.entity_id
_entity_poly.type
_entity_poly.pdbx_seq_one_letter_code
_entity_poly.pdbx_strand_id
1 'polypeptide(L)'
;TRILGVCGMHPDHQETLKKNRVVLAKQLLLSELLEHLLEKDIITLEMRELIQAKVGSFSQNVELLNLLPKRGPQAFDAFCVALRETKQGHLEDLLLTTLSGLQHVLPPLSCDYDLSLPFPVCESCSPHKQPRLSTETEERSLDNGDGPPCLQVKPCTPEFYQTHYQLAYRLQSRPRGLALVLSNVRFTGEKDLEFRSGGDVDHSTLIALFKLLGYNVHVLHDQTAQEMREKLQNFAQLPAHRVMDSCIVALLSHGVEGGIYGVDGKLLELQEVFRLFDNANCPSLQNKPKMFFIQACR
;
A
#
# COMPACT_ATOMS: atom_id res chain seq x y z
N THR A 1 19.51 6.36 23.78
CA THR A 1 18.35 7.18 23.38
C THR A 1 18.39 7.37 21.88
N ARG A 2 17.83 6.42 21.11
CA ARG A 2 17.75 6.51 19.65
C ARG A 2 16.32 6.91 19.31
N ILE A 3 16.17 8.14 18.82
CA ILE A 3 14.91 8.66 18.28
C ILE A 3 14.52 7.74 17.12
N LEU A 4 13.37 7.08 17.23
CA LEU A 4 12.76 6.32 16.15
C LEU A 4 12.52 7.28 14.99
N GLY A 5 13.37 7.21 13.97
CA GLY A 5 13.29 8.05 12.79
C GLY A 5 11.97 7.80 12.09
N VAL A 6 11.11 8.82 12.09
CA VAL A 6 9.94 8.88 11.22
C VAL A 6 10.44 8.81 9.78
N CYS A 7 10.27 7.65 9.13
CA CYS A 7 10.69 7.47 7.75
C CYS A 7 9.65 8.14 6.84
N GLY A 8 9.99 9.32 6.30
CA GLY A 8 9.14 10.05 5.35
C GLY A 8 8.80 11.47 5.79
N MET A 9 8.11 12.20 4.91
CA MET A 9 7.64 13.57 5.13
C MET A 9 6.50 13.60 6.16
N HIS A 10 6.34 14.70 6.92
CA HIS A 10 5.26 14.85 7.91
C HIS A 10 3.85 14.71 7.26
N PRO A 11 2.85 14.07 7.91
CA PRO A 11 1.53 13.85 7.33
C PRO A 11 0.83 15.11 6.82
N ASP A 12 0.89 16.21 7.57
CA ASP A 12 0.26 17.48 7.17
C ASP A 12 0.91 18.07 5.91
N HIS A 13 2.22 17.89 5.76
CA HIS A 13 2.96 18.29 4.56
C HIS A 13 2.57 17.43 3.36
N GLN A 14 2.37 16.12 3.56
CA GLN A 14 1.89 15.23 2.51
C GLN A 14 0.47 15.59 2.06
N GLU A 15 -0.44 15.85 3.01
CA GLU A 15 -1.82 16.24 2.72
C GLU A 15 -1.88 17.61 2.02
N THR A 16 -0.99 18.54 2.39
CA THR A 16 -0.82 19.84 1.73
C THR A 16 -0.41 19.69 0.27
N LEU A 17 0.58 18.84 -0.02
CA LEU A 17 0.98 18.54 -1.40
C LEU A 17 -0.14 17.83 -2.18
N LYS A 18 -0.89 16.95 -1.54
CA LYS A 18 -2.00 16.20 -2.15
C LYS A 18 -3.15 17.12 -2.54
N LYS A 19 -3.55 18.05 -1.67
CA LYS A 19 -4.63 19.02 -1.95
C LYS A 19 -4.27 19.97 -3.09
N ASN A 20 -3.00 20.37 -3.18
CA ASN A 20 -2.52 21.31 -4.21
C ASN A 20 -1.95 20.62 -5.45
N ARG A 21 -2.03 19.28 -5.52
CA ARG A 21 -1.32 18.47 -6.51
C ARG A 21 -1.58 18.87 -7.96
N VAL A 22 -2.83 19.17 -8.31
CA VAL A 22 -3.21 19.54 -9.69
C VAL A 22 -2.62 20.90 -10.09
N VAL A 23 -2.62 21.86 -9.16
CA VAL A 23 -2.07 23.20 -9.39
C VAL A 23 -0.56 23.12 -9.53
N LEU A 24 0.10 22.43 -8.59
CA LEU A 24 1.54 22.18 -8.62
C LEU A 24 1.96 21.48 -9.92
N ALA A 25 1.26 20.41 -10.32
CA ALA A 25 1.60 19.68 -11.54
C ALA A 25 1.53 20.55 -12.82
N LYS A 26 0.68 21.58 -12.84
CA LYS A 26 0.52 22.48 -13.99
C LYS A 26 1.47 23.67 -13.99
N GLN A 27 1.78 24.22 -12.81
CA GLN A 27 2.46 25.52 -12.68
C GLN A 27 3.93 25.41 -12.29
N LEU A 28 4.38 24.24 -11.84
CA LEU A 28 5.74 24.05 -11.37
C LEU A 28 6.75 24.02 -12.53
N LEU A 29 7.83 24.78 -12.37
CA LEU A 29 8.98 24.83 -13.25
C LEU A 29 10.12 24.01 -12.64
N LEU A 30 10.42 22.86 -13.25
CA LEU A 30 11.34 21.87 -12.69
C LEU A 30 12.82 22.17 -12.89
N SER A 31 13.21 22.86 -13.96
CA SER A 31 14.61 22.94 -14.40
C SER A 31 15.53 23.45 -13.28
N GLU A 32 15.21 24.63 -12.73
CA GLU A 32 15.98 25.26 -11.66
C GLU A 32 15.66 24.63 -10.30
N LEU A 33 14.44 24.13 -10.11
CA LEU A 33 14.01 23.53 -8.85
C LEU A 33 14.75 22.23 -8.53
N LEU A 34 15.01 21.39 -9.54
CA LEU A 34 15.73 20.13 -9.36
C LEU A 34 17.18 20.37 -8.90
N GLU A 35 17.81 21.47 -9.30
CA GLU A 35 19.18 21.80 -8.88
C GLU A 35 19.25 22.12 -7.39
N HIS A 36 18.30 22.92 -6.89
CA HIS A 36 18.18 23.23 -5.47
C HIS A 36 17.86 21.97 -4.64
N LEU A 37 17.02 21.06 -5.14
CA LEU A 37 16.68 19.82 -4.45
C LEU A 37 17.84 18.80 -4.43
N LEU A 38 18.70 18.82 -5.44
CA LEU A 38 19.95 18.04 -5.47
C LEU A 38 20.95 18.59 -4.46
N GLU A 39 21.13 19.91 -4.40
CA GLU A 39 22.05 20.56 -3.45
C GLU A 39 21.67 20.30 -1.99
N LYS A 40 20.37 20.14 -1.70
CA LYS A 40 19.85 19.82 -0.37
C LYS A 40 19.75 18.30 -0.09
N ASP A 41 20.31 17.47 -0.96
CA ASP A 41 20.27 15.99 -0.87
C ASP A 41 18.84 15.40 -0.72
N ILE A 42 17.82 16.13 -1.19
CA ILE A 42 16.42 15.66 -1.14
C ILE A 42 16.14 14.68 -2.25
N ILE A 43 16.76 14.88 -3.41
CA ILE A 43 16.70 13.96 -4.55
C ILE A 43 18.13 13.59 -4.97
N THR A 44 18.31 12.41 -5.53
CA THR A 44 19.60 11.96 -6.09
C THR A 44 19.67 12.25 -7.59
N LEU A 45 20.88 12.17 -8.16
CA LEU A 45 21.08 12.31 -9.59
C LEU A 45 20.26 11.30 -10.40
N GLU A 46 20.19 10.05 -9.95
CA GLU A 46 19.37 8.99 -10.56
C GLU A 46 17.87 9.36 -10.58
N MET A 47 17.37 9.99 -9.51
CA MET A 47 15.99 10.44 -9.44
C MET A 47 15.72 11.61 -10.38
N ARG A 48 16.71 12.49 -10.57
CA ARG A 48 16.64 13.58 -11.55
C ARG A 48 16.47 13.01 -12.95
N GLU A 49 17.28 12.01 -13.32
CA GLU A 49 17.20 11.35 -14.62
C GLU A 49 15.84 10.67 -14.82
N LEU A 50 15.32 9.99 -13.78
CA LEU A 50 14.01 9.34 -13.83
C LEU A 50 12.87 10.35 -14.03
N ILE A 51 12.95 11.51 -13.37
CA ILE A 51 12.00 12.61 -13.57
C ILE A 51 12.11 13.12 -15.01
N GLN A 52 13.32 13.44 -15.48
CA GLN A 52 13.56 14.03 -16.81
C GLN A 52 13.22 13.08 -17.96
N ALA A 53 13.30 11.76 -17.75
CA ALA A 53 12.89 10.75 -18.72
C ALA A 53 11.38 10.78 -19.04
N LYS A 54 10.55 11.41 -18.21
CA LYS A 54 9.12 11.56 -18.51
C LYS A 54 8.90 12.59 -19.61
N VAL A 55 7.99 12.27 -20.53
CA VAL A 55 7.62 13.16 -21.64
C VAL A 55 6.70 14.27 -21.13
N GLY A 56 7.16 15.52 -21.28
CA GLY A 56 6.40 16.73 -20.99
C GLY A 56 6.47 17.19 -19.53
N SER A 57 6.47 18.51 -19.34
CA SER A 57 6.65 19.17 -18.03
C SER A 57 5.64 18.69 -16.97
N PHE A 58 4.38 18.50 -17.35
CA PHE A 58 3.34 17.99 -16.45
C PHE A 58 3.68 16.60 -15.89
N SER A 59 4.10 15.67 -16.74
CA SER A 59 4.44 14.30 -16.34
C SER A 59 5.68 14.28 -15.43
N GLN A 60 6.66 15.12 -15.75
CA GLN A 60 7.85 15.32 -14.92
C GLN A 60 7.46 15.89 -13.55
N ASN A 61 6.58 16.89 -13.50
CA ASN A 61 6.10 17.52 -12.26
C ASN A 61 5.38 16.49 -11.37
N VAL A 62 4.52 15.67 -11.97
CA VAL A 62 3.82 14.58 -11.27
C VAL A 62 4.79 13.56 -10.68
N GLU A 63 5.86 13.22 -11.40
CA GLU A 63 6.88 12.30 -10.92
C GLU A 63 7.64 12.88 -9.72
N LEU A 64 8.07 14.15 -9.77
CA LEU A 64 8.67 14.80 -8.60
C LEU A 64 7.71 14.77 -7.38
N LEU A 65 6.43 15.11 -7.58
CA LEU A 65 5.42 15.11 -6.53
C LEU A 65 5.08 13.71 -6.00
N ASN A 66 5.44 12.63 -6.70
CA ASN A 66 5.36 11.25 -6.18
C ASN A 66 6.54 10.88 -5.30
N LEU A 67 7.71 11.47 -5.59
CA LEU A 67 8.96 11.15 -4.91
C LEU A 67 9.12 11.95 -3.62
N LEU A 68 8.74 13.24 -3.60
CA LEU A 68 8.91 14.15 -2.46
C LEU A 68 8.42 13.59 -1.11
N PRO A 69 7.21 13.01 -0.98
CA PRO A 69 6.73 12.46 0.30
C PRO A 69 7.63 11.37 0.91
N LYS A 70 8.45 10.71 0.07
CA LYS A 70 9.33 9.61 0.46
C LYS A 70 10.74 10.07 0.88
N ARG A 71 11.06 11.37 0.79
CA ARG A 71 12.42 11.91 0.99
C ARG A 71 12.76 12.31 2.42
N GLY A 72 11.92 11.93 3.37
CA GLY A 72 12.15 12.20 4.80
C GLY A 72 11.55 13.52 5.28
N PRO A 73 11.75 13.85 6.57
CA PRO A 73 11.01 14.93 7.24
C PRO A 73 11.35 16.32 6.69
N GLN A 74 12.58 16.54 6.24
CA GLN A 74 13.07 17.84 5.75
C GLN A 74 12.66 18.14 4.29
N ALA A 75 12.09 17.17 3.58
CA ALA A 75 11.81 17.29 2.16
C ALA A 75 10.80 18.40 1.82
N PHE A 76 9.84 18.66 2.71
CA PHE A 76 8.83 19.69 2.49
C PHE A 76 9.41 21.09 2.65
N ASP A 77 10.15 21.32 3.73
CA ASP A 77 10.77 22.63 4.00
C ASP A 77 11.80 22.97 2.92
N ALA A 78 12.62 21.99 2.54
CA ALA A 78 13.57 22.14 1.44
C ALA A 78 12.88 22.42 0.10
N PHE A 79 11.71 21.82 -0.16
CA PHE A 79 10.91 22.10 -1.34
C PHE A 79 10.31 23.52 -1.32
N CYS A 80 9.80 23.99 -0.18
CA CYS A 80 9.31 25.37 -0.02
C CYS A 80 10.44 26.39 -0.24
N VAL A 81 11.61 26.15 0.34
CA VAL A 81 12.81 26.99 0.10
C VAL A 81 13.18 26.99 -1.38
N ALA A 82 13.21 25.82 -2.03
CA ALA A 82 13.50 25.73 -3.45
C ALA A 82 12.47 26.49 -4.32
N LEU A 83 11.18 26.47 -3.97
CA LEU A 83 10.16 27.27 -4.67
C LEU A 83 10.42 28.77 -4.50
N ARG A 84 10.87 29.21 -3.32
CA ARG A 84 11.22 30.61 -3.06
C ARG A 84 12.43 31.07 -3.87
N GLU A 85 13.51 30.30 -3.83
CA GLU A 85 14.77 30.59 -4.54
C GLU A 85 14.58 30.60 -6.06
N THR A 86 13.71 29.73 -6.58
CA THR A 86 13.34 29.69 -8.01
C THR A 86 12.26 30.68 -8.42
N LYS A 87 11.93 31.66 -7.56
CA LYS A 87 10.92 32.71 -7.80
C LYS A 87 9.51 32.18 -8.06
N GLN A 88 9.21 30.98 -7.56
CA GLN A 88 7.89 30.34 -7.57
C GLN A 88 7.16 30.52 -6.23
N GLY A 89 7.37 31.66 -5.56
CA GLY A 89 6.83 31.95 -4.23
C GLY A 89 5.30 31.87 -4.13
N HIS A 90 4.56 32.12 -5.21
CA HIS A 90 3.11 31.93 -5.26
C HIS A 90 2.67 30.48 -4.98
N LEU A 91 3.48 29.49 -5.35
CA LEU A 91 3.24 28.08 -5.04
C LEU A 91 3.61 27.77 -3.59
N GLU A 92 4.65 28.39 -3.06
CA GLU A 92 4.99 28.30 -1.63
C GLU A 92 3.87 28.88 -0.76
N ASP A 93 3.40 30.08 -1.06
CA ASP A 93 2.30 30.75 -0.35
C ASP A 93 1.02 29.90 -0.38
N LEU A 94 0.71 29.28 -1.52
CA LEU A 94 -0.42 28.36 -1.66
C LEU A 94 -0.29 27.17 -0.70
N LEU A 95 0.91 26.60 -0.59
CA LEU A 95 1.18 25.46 0.29
C LEU A 95 1.11 25.87 1.76
N LEU A 96 1.73 26.98 2.14
CA LEU A 96 1.71 27.49 3.51
C LEU A 96 0.30 27.89 3.94
N THR A 97 -0.48 28.54 3.06
CA THR A 97 -1.90 28.87 3.33
C THR A 97 -2.72 27.61 3.56
N THR A 98 -2.50 26.58 2.76
CA THR A 98 -3.18 25.28 2.93
C THR A 98 -2.77 24.62 4.24
N LEU A 99 -1.48 24.67 4.59
CA LEU A 99 -0.95 24.08 5.82
C LEU A 99 -1.48 24.80 7.07
N SER A 100 -1.52 26.13 7.08
CA SER A 100 -2.14 26.91 8.16
C SER A 100 -3.65 26.64 8.25
N GLY A 101 -4.32 26.43 7.12
CA GLY A 101 -5.72 26.01 7.08
C GLY A 101 -5.96 24.62 7.68
N LEU A 102 -4.98 23.71 7.61
CA LEU A 102 -5.06 22.41 8.28
C LEU A 102 -4.87 22.53 9.79
N GLN A 103 -4.03 23.47 10.24
CA GLN A 103 -3.79 23.73 11.66
C GLN A 103 -4.96 24.47 12.35
N HIS A 104 -5.77 25.23 11.61
CA HIS A 104 -6.90 26.01 12.13
C HIS A 104 -8.25 25.26 12.25
N VAL A 105 -8.30 23.96 11.94
CA VAL A 105 -9.55 23.14 12.03
C VAL A 105 -9.76 22.52 13.44
N LEU A 106 -8.90 22.83 14.42
CA LEU A 106 -9.10 22.46 15.84
C LEU A 106 -9.35 23.72 16.69
N PRO A 107 -10.47 23.84 17.44
CA PRO A 107 -10.57 24.84 18.49
C PRO A 107 -9.70 24.44 19.70
N PRO A 108 -9.12 25.41 20.42
CA PRO A 108 -8.41 25.14 21.66
C PRO A 108 -9.41 24.94 22.80
N LEU A 109 -9.48 23.74 23.37
CA LEU A 109 -10.05 23.55 24.70
C LEU A 109 -8.98 22.99 25.62
N SER A 110 -8.32 23.92 26.31
CA SER A 110 -7.87 23.69 27.67
C SER A 110 -9.09 23.61 28.59
N CYS A 111 -9.27 22.49 29.28
CA CYS A 111 -9.80 22.50 30.63
C CYS A 111 -9.51 21.16 31.32
N ASP A 112 -8.69 21.26 32.36
CA ASP A 112 -8.54 20.28 33.42
C ASP A 112 -9.89 19.98 34.10
N TYR A 113 -10.20 18.70 34.26
CA TYR A 113 -10.85 18.06 35.42
C TYR A 113 -11.01 16.57 35.08
N ASP A 114 -11.17 15.61 35.96
CA ASP A 114 -10.69 15.33 37.31
C ASP A 114 -10.97 13.81 37.46
N LEU A 115 -10.13 13.10 38.21
CA LEU A 115 -10.30 11.68 38.46
C LEU A 115 -11.52 11.44 39.35
N SER A 116 -12.59 10.85 38.81
CA SER A 116 -13.55 10.06 39.62
C SER A 116 -14.51 9.19 38.77
N LEU A 117 -14.29 7.88 38.92
CA LEU A 117 -15.13 6.67 38.72
C LEU A 117 -16.68 6.87 38.76
N PRO A 118 -17.54 5.96 38.21
CA PRO A 118 -17.40 4.50 38.29
C PRO A 118 -17.86 3.64 37.08
N PHE A 119 -17.36 2.40 37.09
CA PHE A 119 -17.83 1.24 36.32
C PHE A 119 -19.34 0.97 36.49
N PRO A 120 -19.93 0.27 35.50
CA PRO A 120 -20.82 -0.84 35.79
C PRO A 120 -20.17 -2.17 35.38
N VAL A 121 -19.96 -3.02 36.39
CA VAL A 121 -19.77 -4.47 36.24
C VAL A 121 -21.14 -5.13 36.37
N CYS A 122 -21.45 -6.10 35.50
CA CYS A 122 -21.90 -7.47 35.83
C CYS A 122 -22.40 -8.14 34.54
N GLU A 123 -21.74 -9.22 34.10
CA GLU A 123 -22.09 -10.64 34.37
C GLU A 123 -23.28 -11.09 33.50
N SER A 124 -23.32 -12.22 32.81
CA SER A 124 -22.60 -13.50 32.74
C SER A 124 -23.20 -14.22 31.48
N CYS A 125 -22.68 -15.25 30.81
CA CYS A 125 -22.03 -16.50 31.20
C CYS A 125 -21.17 -17.07 30.04
N SER A 126 -19.88 -17.27 30.31
CA SER A 126 -19.21 -18.59 30.48
C SER A 126 -18.98 -19.55 29.27
N PRO A 127 -17.96 -20.45 29.35
CA PRO A 127 -17.00 -20.68 28.25
C PRO A 127 -16.80 -22.16 27.86
N HIS A 128 -16.20 -22.39 26.68
CA HIS A 128 -15.46 -23.63 26.41
C HIS A 128 -13.97 -23.32 26.27
N LYS A 129 -13.26 -23.51 27.38
CA LYS A 129 -11.82 -23.81 27.40
C LYS A 129 -11.65 -25.29 27.05
N GLN A 130 -10.56 -25.64 26.37
CA GLN A 130 -9.57 -26.52 27.00
C GLN A 130 -8.14 -26.27 26.46
N PRO A 131 -7.12 -26.57 27.29
CA PRO A 131 -5.81 -25.92 27.30
C PRO A 131 -4.68 -26.87 26.91
N ARG A 132 -3.46 -26.35 26.64
CA ARG A 132 -2.22 -26.99 27.11
C ARG A 132 -1.16 -25.93 27.46
N LEU A 133 -0.85 -25.90 28.75
CA LEU A 133 0.35 -25.34 29.34
C LEU A 133 1.42 -26.45 29.32
N SER A 134 2.60 -26.12 28.83
CA SER A 134 3.85 -26.77 29.24
C SER A 134 4.96 -25.73 29.09
N THR A 135 5.24 -25.05 30.19
CA THR A 135 6.54 -24.47 30.46
C THR A 135 7.51 -25.63 30.65
N GLU A 136 8.57 -25.72 29.85
CA GLU A 136 9.94 -25.90 30.38
C GLU A 136 11.01 -25.92 29.28
N THR A 137 12.09 -25.21 29.61
CA THR A 137 13.49 -25.47 29.24
C THR A 137 13.99 -24.97 27.89
N GLU A 138 14.90 -24.00 27.99
CA GLU A 138 15.87 -23.63 26.98
C GLU A 138 16.59 -24.87 26.43
N GLU A 139 16.30 -25.25 25.19
CA GLU A 139 17.23 -26.00 24.37
C GLU A 139 17.66 -25.11 23.20
N ARG A 140 18.94 -24.74 23.24
CA ARG A 140 19.65 -24.09 22.14
C ARG A 140 19.82 -25.11 21.03
N SER A 141 18.85 -25.20 20.12
CA SER A 141 19.01 -25.94 18.88
C SER A 141 19.85 -25.11 17.90
N LEU A 142 21.02 -25.63 17.54
CA LEU A 142 21.77 -25.23 16.35
C LEU A 142 21.01 -25.76 15.12
N ASP A 143 19.89 -25.13 14.79
CA ASP A 143 19.20 -25.37 13.53
C ASP A 143 19.69 -24.35 12.50
N ASN A 144 20.25 -24.84 11.40
CA ASN A 144 20.82 -24.04 10.33
C ASN A 144 19.72 -23.39 9.50
N GLY A 145 18.86 -22.54 10.08
CA GLY A 145 18.03 -21.54 9.36
C GLY A 145 17.16 -21.99 8.18
N ASP A 146 17.08 -23.28 7.87
CA ASP A 146 16.46 -23.87 6.67
C ASP A 146 15.02 -24.38 6.97
N GLY A 147 14.51 -24.09 8.16
CA GLY A 147 13.10 -24.25 8.49
C GLY A 147 12.25 -23.20 7.77
N PRO A 148 11.01 -23.54 7.33
CA PRO A 148 10.13 -22.57 6.67
C PRO A 148 9.94 -21.35 7.59
N PRO A 149 10.09 -20.11 7.08
CA PRO A 149 10.04 -18.93 7.91
C PRO A 149 8.72 -18.89 8.69
N CYS A 150 8.81 -18.85 10.02
CA CYS A 150 7.64 -18.63 10.88
C CYS A 150 7.13 -17.21 10.63
N LEU A 151 6.19 -17.06 9.70
CA LEU A 151 5.65 -15.77 9.33
C LEU A 151 4.83 -15.20 10.49
N GLN A 152 5.31 -14.11 11.09
CA GLN A 152 4.61 -13.41 12.16
C GLN A 152 4.27 -11.99 11.73
N VAL A 153 2.99 -11.64 11.79
CA VAL A 153 2.50 -10.28 11.55
C VAL A 153 2.30 -9.61 12.90
N LYS A 154 3.08 -8.55 13.16
CA LYS A 154 2.94 -7.76 14.39
C LYS A 154 1.60 -7.03 14.40
N PRO A 155 0.84 -7.07 15.51
CA PRO A 155 -0.40 -6.31 15.61
C PRO A 155 -0.10 -4.80 15.66
N CYS A 156 -1.04 -4.03 15.15
CA CYS A 156 -1.08 -2.58 15.32
C CYS A 156 -1.39 -2.22 16.79
N THR A 157 -0.74 -1.18 17.33
CA THR A 157 -1.08 -0.70 18.68
C THR A 157 -2.32 0.20 18.65
N PRO A 158 -3.11 0.27 19.74
CA PRO A 158 -4.26 1.17 19.80
C PRO A 158 -3.90 2.63 19.55
N GLU A 159 -2.74 3.09 20.05
CA GLU A 159 -2.27 4.46 19.93
C GLU A 159 -1.96 4.81 18.47
N PHE A 160 -1.34 3.87 17.75
CA PHE A 160 -1.12 4.03 16.31
C PHE A 160 -2.45 4.12 15.57
N TYR A 161 -3.42 3.26 15.88
CA TYR A 161 -4.72 3.34 15.23
C TYR A 161 -5.42 4.69 15.48
N GLN A 162 -5.50 5.13 16.74
CA GLN A 162 -6.19 6.38 17.12
C GLN A 162 -5.60 7.62 16.45
N THR A 163 -4.28 7.65 16.24
CA THR A 163 -3.58 8.77 15.62
C THR A 163 -3.65 8.79 14.10
N HIS A 164 -3.99 7.67 13.44
CA HIS A 164 -3.93 7.55 11.97
C HIS A 164 -5.27 7.29 11.28
N TYR A 165 -6.30 6.78 11.98
CA TYR A 165 -7.52 6.30 11.31
C TYR A 165 -8.31 7.37 10.55
N GLN A 166 -8.24 8.64 10.97
CA GLN A 166 -8.98 9.74 10.35
C GLN A 166 -8.43 10.10 8.95
N LEU A 167 -7.13 9.89 8.71
CA LEU A 167 -6.47 10.19 7.43
C LEU A 167 -6.29 8.97 6.54
N ALA A 168 -6.66 7.78 7.02
CA ALA A 168 -6.54 6.52 6.31
C ALA A 168 -7.87 6.09 5.67
N TYR A 169 -7.80 5.18 4.70
CA TYR A 169 -8.99 4.44 4.29
C TYR A 169 -9.54 3.67 5.49
N ARG A 170 -10.88 3.63 5.61
CA ARG A 170 -11.55 2.70 6.52
C ARG A 170 -11.06 1.29 6.19
N LEU A 171 -10.57 0.57 7.20
CA LEU A 171 -10.00 -0.77 7.07
C LEU A 171 -10.24 -1.59 8.36
N GLN A 172 -11.50 -1.61 8.82
CA GLN A 172 -11.93 -2.15 10.10
C GLN A 172 -12.91 -3.33 10.02
N SER A 173 -13.40 -3.69 8.84
CA SER A 173 -14.24 -4.86 8.62
C SER A 173 -13.53 -6.16 9.04
N ARG A 174 -14.33 -7.19 9.35
CA ARG A 174 -13.86 -8.55 9.63
C ARG A 174 -14.62 -9.54 8.73
N PRO A 175 -13.98 -10.14 7.72
CA PRO A 175 -12.57 -9.95 7.32
C PRO A 175 -12.29 -8.54 6.79
N ARG A 176 -11.01 -8.16 6.72
CA ARG A 176 -10.57 -6.86 6.16
C ARG A 176 -10.99 -6.70 4.69
N GLY A 177 -10.93 -7.81 3.96
CA GLY A 177 -11.26 -7.91 2.56
C GLY A 177 -11.24 -9.36 2.09
N LEU A 178 -11.61 -9.56 0.83
CA LEU A 178 -11.22 -10.77 0.11
C LEU A 178 -9.82 -10.58 -0.47
N ALA A 179 -9.03 -11.64 -0.46
CA ALA A 179 -7.75 -11.71 -1.17
C ALA A 179 -7.81 -12.84 -2.20
N LEU A 180 -7.33 -12.62 -3.41
CA LEU A 180 -7.16 -13.66 -4.43
C LEU A 180 -5.67 -13.91 -4.64
N VAL A 181 -5.23 -15.16 -4.53
CA VAL A 181 -3.87 -15.60 -4.92
C VAL A 181 -4.00 -16.54 -6.11
N LEU A 182 -3.53 -16.10 -7.27
CA LEU A 182 -3.49 -16.88 -8.50
C LEU A 182 -2.03 -17.19 -8.84
N SER A 183 -1.65 -18.46 -8.81
CA SER A 183 -0.28 -18.90 -9.14
C SER A 183 -0.30 -19.90 -10.29
N ASN A 184 0.35 -19.54 -11.39
CA ASN A 184 0.67 -20.44 -12.49
C ASN A 184 2.13 -20.85 -12.37
N VAL A 185 2.37 -22.15 -12.25
CA VAL A 185 3.70 -22.75 -12.08
C VAL A 185 4.01 -23.78 -13.15
N ARG A 186 3.00 -24.50 -13.64
CA ARG A 186 3.14 -25.51 -14.70
C ARG A 186 2.48 -25.00 -15.97
N PHE A 187 3.27 -24.88 -17.04
CA PHE A 187 2.81 -24.39 -18.33
C PHE A 187 2.81 -25.55 -19.33
N THR A 188 1.75 -25.65 -20.13
CA THR A 188 1.51 -26.73 -21.10
C THR A 188 1.18 -26.20 -22.50
N GLY A 189 1.38 -24.90 -22.74
CA GLY A 189 1.13 -24.25 -24.02
C GLY A 189 2.19 -24.54 -25.09
N GLU A 190 1.93 -24.13 -26.33
CA GLU A 190 2.87 -24.25 -27.44
C GLU A 190 4.12 -23.36 -27.27
N LYS A 191 4.02 -22.30 -26.47
CA LYS A 191 5.16 -21.49 -26.06
C LYS A 191 5.96 -22.24 -25.01
N ASP A 192 7.26 -22.30 -25.21
CA ASP A 192 8.22 -22.92 -24.30
C ASP A 192 8.41 -22.04 -23.04
N LEU A 193 7.44 -22.11 -22.14
CA LEU A 193 7.47 -21.43 -20.84
C LEU A 193 7.94 -22.43 -19.78
N GLU A 194 9.09 -22.14 -19.18
CA GLU A 194 9.70 -23.02 -18.19
C GLU A 194 8.83 -23.19 -16.93
N PHE A 195 8.97 -24.33 -16.25
CA PHE A 195 8.38 -24.55 -14.93
C PHE A 195 8.91 -23.52 -13.92
N ARG A 196 8.01 -22.86 -13.18
CA ARG A 196 8.40 -21.85 -12.18
C ARG A 196 8.75 -22.49 -10.83
N SER A 197 9.95 -23.03 -10.74
CA SER A 197 10.53 -23.53 -9.48
C SER A 197 10.48 -22.45 -8.39
N GLY A 198 9.97 -22.80 -7.20
CA GLY A 198 9.80 -21.88 -6.06
C GLY A 198 8.48 -21.11 -6.06
N GLY A 199 7.66 -21.20 -7.12
CA GLY A 199 6.35 -20.55 -7.15
C GLY A 199 5.35 -21.11 -6.13
N ASP A 200 5.57 -22.32 -5.64
CA ASP A 200 4.85 -22.95 -4.52
C ASP A 200 5.19 -22.31 -3.17
N VAL A 201 6.44 -21.87 -2.99
CA VAL A 201 6.90 -21.13 -1.80
C VAL A 201 6.25 -19.75 -1.77
N ASP A 202 6.28 -19.00 -2.88
CA ASP A 202 5.60 -17.70 -3.00
C ASP A 202 4.10 -17.83 -2.69
N HIS A 203 3.48 -18.84 -3.28
CA HIS A 203 2.06 -19.11 -3.13
C HIS A 203 1.67 -19.36 -1.67
N SER A 204 2.38 -20.25 -1.00
CA SER A 204 2.14 -20.59 0.41
C SER A 204 2.39 -19.40 1.33
N THR A 205 3.44 -18.61 1.03
CA THR A 205 3.81 -17.42 1.80
C THR A 205 2.72 -16.35 1.72
N LEU A 206 2.19 -16.06 0.53
CA LEU A 206 1.14 -15.06 0.36
C LEU A 206 -0.20 -15.48 0.99
N ILE A 207 -0.56 -16.76 0.89
CA ILE A 207 -1.75 -17.27 1.60
C ILE A 207 -1.61 -17.06 3.10
N ALA A 208 -0.47 -17.46 3.67
CA ALA A 208 -0.21 -17.31 5.10
C ALA A 208 -0.25 -15.82 5.50
N LEU A 209 0.43 -14.96 4.74
CA LEU A 209 0.47 -13.52 5.00
C LEU A 209 -0.93 -12.89 4.99
N PHE A 210 -1.72 -13.13 3.94
CA PHE A 210 -3.04 -12.51 3.83
C PHE A 210 -4.02 -13.02 4.88
N LYS A 211 -3.95 -14.30 5.27
CA LYS A 211 -4.70 -14.82 6.41
C LYS A 211 -4.30 -14.13 7.72
N LEU A 212 -3.00 -13.98 7.97
CA LEU A 212 -2.49 -13.28 9.16
C LEU A 212 -2.88 -11.79 9.19
N LEU A 213 -3.00 -11.16 8.03
CA LEU A 213 -3.50 -9.78 7.88
C LEU A 213 -5.04 -9.68 7.98
N GLY A 214 -5.74 -10.79 8.18
CA GLY A 214 -7.19 -10.81 8.41
C GLY A 214 -8.05 -10.78 7.15
N TYR A 215 -7.52 -11.25 6.01
CA TYR A 215 -8.28 -11.43 4.77
C TYR A 215 -8.86 -12.84 4.66
N ASN A 216 -9.98 -12.95 3.95
CA ASN A 216 -10.46 -14.24 3.49
C ASN A 216 -9.83 -14.55 2.12
N VAL A 217 -9.03 -15.61 2.05
CA VAL A 217 -8.15 -15.89 0.90
C VAL A 217 -8.78 -16.91 -0.04
N HIS A 218 -8.98 -16.51 -1.29
CA HIS A 218 -9.32 -17.34 -2.44
C HIS A 218 -8.06 -17.72 -3.19
N VAL A 219 -8.01 -18.95 -3.69
CA VAL A 219 -6.82 -19.55 -4.26
C VAL A 219 -7.14 -20.15 -5.61
N LEU A 220 -6.29 -19.84 -6.60
CA LEU A 220 -6.36 -20.40 -7.94
C LEU A 220 -4.96 -20.86 -8.36
N HIS A 221 -4.90 -22.02 -9.02
CA HIS A 221 -3.66 -22.65 -9.45
C HIS A 221 -3.74 -23.03 -10.91
N ASP A 222 -2.65 -22.82 -11.64
CA ASP A 222 -2.44 -23.32 -13.00
C ASP A 222 -3.68 -23.11 -13.91
N GLN A 223 -3.99 -21.85 -14.16
CA GLN A 223 -5.15 -21.40 -14.92
C GLN A 223 -4.76 -20.96 -16.33
N THR A 224 -5.56 -21.33 -17.33
CA THR A 224 -5.44 -20.79 -18.69
C THR A 224 -5.83 -19.31 -18.73
N ALA A 225 -5.43 -18.58 -19.77
CA ALA A 225 -5.75 -17.14 -19.88
C ALA A 225 -7.26 -16.87 -19.82
N GLN A 226 -8.06 -17.74 -20.43
CA GLN A 226 -9.52 -17.62 -20.41
C GLN A 226 -10.10 -17.90 -19.02
N GLU A 227 -9.66 -18.97 -18.35
CA GLU A 227 -10.09 -19.26 -16.98
C GLU A 227 -9.69 -18.17 -16.00
N MET A 228 -8.48 -17.61 -16.14
CA MET A 228 -8.04 -16.46 -15.33
C MET A 228 -9.01 -15.30 -15.48
N ARG A 229 -9.36 -14.92 -16.73
CA ARG A 229 -10.30 -13.83 -17.01
C ARG A 229 -11.66 -14.08 -16.35
N GLU A 230 -12.25 -15.25 -16.56
CA GLU A 230 -13.56 -15.62 -16.02
C GLU A 230 -13.56 -15.65 -14.49
N LYS A 231 -12.55 -16.28 -13.88
CA LYS A 231 -12.48 -16.40 -12.42
C LYS A 231 -12.13 -15.09 -11.73
N LEU A 232 -11.32 -14.23 -12.35
CA LEU A 232 -11.09 -12.85 -11.88
C LEU A 232 -12.38 -12.03 -11.93
N GLN A 233 -13.14 -12.14 -13.02
CA GLN A 233 -14.43 -11.47 -13.14
C GLN A 233 -15.42 -11.96 -12.06
N ASN A 234 -15.55 -13.28 -11.90
CA ASN A 234 -16.40 -13.87 -10.87
C ASN A 234 -15.99 -13.42 -9.46
N PHE A 235 -14.69 -13.38 -9.17
CA PHE A 235 -14.17 -12.88 -7.91
C PHE A 235 -14.50 -11.40 -7.69
N ALA A 236 -14.34 -10.55 -8.72
CA ALA A 236 -14.68 -9.13 -8.66
C ALA A 236 -16.17 -8.88 -8.40
N GLN A 237 -17.04 -9.78 -8.86
CA GLN A 237 -18.50 -9.67 -8.70
C GLN A 237 -19.05 -10.30 -7.40
N LEU A 238 -18.20 -10.83 -6.52
CA LEU A 238 -18.67 -11.44 -5.27
C LEU A 238 -19.41 -10.41 -4.39
N PRO A 239 -20.66 -10.69 -3.97
CA PRO A 239 -21.45 -9.77 -3.13
C PRO A 239 -20.78 -9.43 -1.79
N ALA A 240 -19.91 -10.32 -1.31
CA ALA A 240 -19.16 -10.18 -0.08
C ALA A 240 -18.30 -8.90 -0.04
N HIS A 241 -17.84 -8.39 -1.19
CA HIS A 241 -17.10 -7.13 -1.28
C HIS A 241 -17.87 -5.93 -0.71
N ARG A 242 -19.22 -5.97 -0.72
CA ARG A 242 -20.06 -4.86 -0.25
C ARG A 242 -19.83 -4.54 1.23
N VAL A 243 -19.67 -5.56 2.06
CA VAL A 243 -19.56 -5.45 3.53
C VAL A 243 -18.11 -5.42 4.04
N MET A 244 -17.14 -5.51 3.13
CA MET A 244 -15.71 -5.49 3.45
C MET A 244 -15.08 -4.16 3.05
N ASP A 245 -13.94 -3.83 3.65
CA ASP A 245 -13.32 -2.52 3.50
C ASP A 245 -12.22 -2.48 2.43
N SER A 246 -11.67 -3.62 1.98
CA SER A 246 -10.61 -3.67 0.97
C SER A 246 -10.65 -4.93 0.08
N CYS A 247 -9.76 -4.95 -0.92
CA CYS A 247 -9.53 -6.09 -1.80
C CYS A 247 -8.04 -6.25 -2.12
N ILE A 248 -7.57 -7.50 -2.20
CA ILE A 248 -6.22 -7.87 -2.65
C ILE A 248 -6.31 -8.84 -3.83
N VAL A 249 -5.49 -8.64 -4.85
CA VAL A 249 -5.28 -9.60 -5.94
C VAL A 249 -3.78 -9.79 -6.15
N ALA A 250 -3.28 -11.01 -6.00
CA ALA A 250 -1.91 -11.39 -6.28
C ALA A 250 -1.87 -12.36 -7.47
N LEU A 251 -1.15 -11.97 -8.54
CA LEU A 251 -1.01 -12.73 -9.77
C LEU A 251 0.46 -13.12 -9.94
N LEU A 252 0.75 -14.42 -9.93
CA LEU A 252 2.11 -14.97 -10.01
C LEU A 252 2.19 -15.89 -11.22
N SER A 253 2.91 -15.47 -12.26
CA SER A 253 3.04 -16.22 -13.51
C SER A 253 4.26 -15.76 -14.30
N HIS A 254 4.49 -16.34 -15.47
CA HIS A 254 5.28 -15.68 -16.51
C HIS A 254 4.53 -14.46 -17.05
N GLY A 255 5.26 -13.52 -17.64
CA GLY A 255 4.66 -12.34 -18.23
C GLY A 255 5.60 -11.62 -19.19
N VAL A 256 5.06 -10.56 -19.76
CA VAL A 256 5.72 -9.56 -20.59
C VAL A 256 5.14 -8.19 -20.23
N GLU A 257 5.72 -7.10 -20.70
CA GLU A 257 5.19 -5.76 -20.43
C GLU A 257 3.69 -5.68 -20.74
N GLY A 258 2.91 -5.37 -19.71
CA GLY A 258 1.45 -5.19 -19.79
C GLY A 258 0.60 -6.47 -19.70
N GLY A 259 1.18 -7.68 -19.59
CA GLY A 259 0.40 -8.92 -19.57
C GLY A 259 1.03 -10.10 -18.84
N ILE A 260 0.19 -11.05 -18.43
CA ILE A 260 0.59 -12.29 -17.76
C ILE A 260 0.11 -13.51 -18.54
N TYR A 261 0.88 -14.60 -18.49
CA TYR A 261 0.54 -15.82 -19.20
C TYR A 261 -0.39 -16.71 -18.40
N GLY A 262 -1.36 -17.30 -19.09
CA GLY A 262 -2.03 -18.52 -18.67
C GLY A 262 -1.12 -19.73 -18.86
N VAL A 263 -1.47 -20.85 -18.24
CA VAL A 263 -0.72 -22.12 -18.41
C VAL A 263 -0.75 -22.63 -19.85
N ASP A 264 -1.72 -22.19 -20.65
CA ASP A 264 -1.84 -22.43 -22.08
C ASP A 264 -0.90 -21.56 -22.94
N GLY A 265 -0.06 -20.72 -22.33
CA GLY A 265 0.87 -19.83 -23.03
C GLY A 265 0.19 -18.64 -23.71
N LYS A 266 -1.12 -18.44 -23.50
CA LYS A 266 -1.87 -17.28 -23.98
C LYS A 266 -1.76 -16.13 -22.98
N LEU A 267 -1.82 -14.91 -23.49
CA LEU A 267 -1.67 -13.70 -22.69
C LEU A 267 -3.02 -13.20 -22.18
N LEU A 268 -3.06 -12.78 -20.91
CA LEU A 268 -4.10 -11.96 -20.32
C LEU A 268 -3.51 -10.57 -20.05
N GLU A 269 -4.11 -9.54 -20.65
CA GLU A 269 -3.66 -8.16 -20.43
C GLU A 269 -4.01 -7.66 -19.04
N LEU A 270 -3.06 -7.04 -18.35
CA LEU A 270 -3.28 -6.50 -17.00
C LEU A 270 -4.28 -5.34 -17.00
N GLN A 271 -4.39 -4.59 -18.09
CA GLN A 271 -5.41 -3.55 -18.23
C GLN A 271 -6.83 -4.14 -18.17
N GLU A 272 -7.06 -5.30 -18.79
CA GLU A 272 -8.33 -6.02 -18.67
C GLU A 272 -8.60 -6.41 -17.22
N VAL A 273 -7.58 -6.89 -16.50
CA VAL A 273 -7.69 -7.25 -15.09
C VAL A 273 -8.06 -6.04 -14.24
N PHE A 274 -7.34 -4.92 -14.35
CA PHE A 274 -7.62 -3.73 -13.55
C PHE A 274 -9.02 -3.17 -13.81
N ARG A 275 -9.48 -3.21 -15.06
CA ARG A 275 -10.82 -2.79 -15.45
C ARG A 275 -11.91 -3.58 -14.72
N LEU A 276 -11.73 -4.87 -14.43
CA LEU A 276 -12.70 -5.67 -13.67
C LEU A 276 -12.96 -5.13 -12.26
N PHE A 277 -12.00 -4.41 -11.67
CA PHE A 277 -12.06 -3.90 -10.29
C PHE A 277 -12.18 -2.36 -10.23
N ASP A 278 -12.37 -1.69 -11.37
CA ASP A 278 -12.58 -0.26 -11.40
C ASP A 278 -13.96 0.12 -10.83
N ASN A 279 -14.21 1.43 -10.74
CA ASN A 279 -15.46 1.94 -10.17
C ASN A 279 -16.69 1.61 -11.03
N ALA A 280 -16.55 1.45 -12.35
CA ALA A 280 -17.66 1.16 -13.25
C ALA A 280 -18.07 -0.31 -13.18
N ASN A 281 -17.09 -1.21 -13.11
CA ASN A 281 -17.30 -2.65 -13.21
C ASN A 281 -17.41 -3.34 -11.84
N CYS A 282 -16.84 -2.77 -10.77
CA CYS A 282 -16.95 -3.29 -9.41
C CYS A 282 -17.47 -2.24 -8.43
N PRO A 283 -18.77 -1.89 -8.49
CA PRO A 283 -19.36 -0.84 -7.64
C PRO A 283 -19.22 -1.15 -6.13
N SER A 284 -19.21 -2.43 -5.75
CA SER A 284 -19.01 -2.87 -4.36
C SER A 284 -17.65 -2.48 -3.76
N LEU A 285 -16.65 -2.17 -4.60
CA LEU A 285 -15.31 -1.73 -4.22
C LEU A 285 -15.03 -0.24 -4.51
N GLN A 286 -16.05 0.54 -4.88
CA GLN A 286 -15.90 1.99 -5.03
C GLN A 286 -15.44 2.63 -3.72
N ASN A 287 -14.48 3.56 -3.83
CA ASN A 287 -13.85 4.27 -2.70
C ASN A 287 -13.14 3.37 -1.66
N LYS A 288 -12.98 2.07 -1.96
CA LYS A 288 -12.22 1.12 -1.15
C LYS A 288 -10.83 0.89 -1.73
N PRO A 289 -9.78 0.73 -0.89
CA PRO A 289 -8.43 0.43 -1.35
C PRO A 289 -8.37 -0.95 -2.03
N LYS A 290 -7.77 -0.99 -3.22
CA LYS A 290 -7.57 -2.17 -4.06
C LYS A 290 -6.07 -2.35 -4.29
N MET A 291 -5.52 -3.47 -3.85
CA MET A 291 -4.08 -3.76 -3.92
C MET A 291 -3.82 -4.88 -4.93
N PHE A 292 -2.89 -4.65 -5.84
CA PHE A 292 -2.48 -5.63 -6.85
C PHE A 292 -0.99 -5.92 -6.69
N PHE A 293 -0.65 -7.20 -6.60
CA PHE A 293 0.74 -7.69 -6.58
C PHE A 293 0.96 -8.56 -7.81
N ILE A 294 1.86 -8.13 -8.70
CA ILE A 294 2.12 -8.83 -9.96
C ILE A 294 3.55 -9.35 -9.93
N GLN A 295 3.70 -10.67 -9.73
CA GLN A 295 4.98 -11.35 -9.83
C GLN A 295 5.07 -12.00 -11.22
N ALA A 296 5.61 -11.24 -12.17
CA ALA A 296 5.84 -11.68 -13.55
C ALA A 296 6.95 -10.83 -14.20
N CYS A 297 7.59 -11.37 -15.25
CA CYS A 297 8.54 -10.61 -16.08
C CYS A 297 7.83 -9.46 -16.81
N ARG A 298 8.60 -8.45 -17.20
CA ARG A 298 8.15 -7.23 -17.88
C ARG A 298 9.01 -6.98 -19.11
#